data_AF-A0A0K1NMQ1-F1
#
_entry.id   AF-A0A0K1NMQ1-F1
#
_cell.length_a   1.000
_cell.length_b   1.000
_cell.length_c   1.000
_cell.angle_alpha   90.00
_cell.angle_beta   90.00
_cell.angle_gamma   90.00
#
_symmetry.space_group_name_H-M   'P 1'
#
loop_
_entity.id
_entity.type
_entity.pdbx_description
1 polymer ?
#
loop_
_entity_poly.entity_id
_entity_poly.type
_entity_poly.pdbx_seq_one_letter_code
_entity_poly.pdbx_strand_id
1 'polypeptide(L)'
;MKKKKILLTILTVILLVAIIWCINIPYQEVNVTDNLKSIQKSGTCLAVHELYKDEDWDTMIVIKPYDSRTASDEKIDMGYAGDRDAILDNTLYDSICTLLFLKGNKLVAFSSIYRNVIDFSKLGKTTYKSTESIRIVNKTAIDCQ
;
A
#
# COMPACT_ATOMS: atom_id res chain seq x y z
N MET A 1 22.30 -32.87 -33.72
CA MET A 1 21.85 -31.46 -33.88
C MET A 1 20.36 -31.24 -33.57
N LYS A 2 19.43 -32.11 -33.98
CA LYS A 2 17.97 -31.95 -33.71
C LYS A 2 17.59 -31.86 -32.22
N LYS A 3 18.15 -32.72 -31.35
CA LYS A 3 17.88 -32.70 -29.89
C LYS A 3 18.33 -31.39 -29.20
N LYS A 4 19.46 -30.83 -29.62
CA LYS A 4 19.97 -29.54 -29.10
C LYS A 4 19.08 -28.36 -29.52
N LYS A 5 18.55 -28.39 -30.75
CA LYS A 5 17.58 -27.38 -31.23
C LYS A 5 16.25 -27.45 -30.46
N ILE A 6 15.73 -28.66 -30.20
CA ILE A 6 14.50 -28.86 -29.41
C ILE A 6 14.67 -28.35 -27.98
N LEU A 7 15.78 -28.69 -27.32
CA LEU A 7 16.07 -28.22 -25.95
C LEU A 7 16.18 -26.68 -25.89
N LEU A 8 16.83 -26.07 -26.88
CA LEU A 8 16.95 -24.62 -26.97
C LEU A 8 15.56 -23.97 -27.09
N THR A 9 14.70 -24.50 -27.97
CA THR A 9 13.33 -24.00 -28.13
C THR A 9 12.52 -24.08 -26.83
N ILE A 10 12.61 -25.19 -26.10
CA ILE A 10 11.92 -25.35 -24.81
C ILE A 10 12.40 -24.31 -23.80
N LEU A 11 13.72 -24.12 -23.67
CA LEU A 11 14.29 -23.10 -22.79
C LEU A 11 13.85 -21.68 -23.18
N THR A 12 13.71 -21.40 -24.47
CA THR A 12 13.30 -20.08 -24.95
C THR A 12 11.83 -19.81 -24.61
N VAL A 13 10.95 -20.82 -24.74
CA VAL A 13 9.54 -20.71 -24.36
C VAL A 13 9.39 -20.51 -22.86
N ILE A 14 10.13 -21.26 -22.03
CA ILE A 14 10.11 -21.10 -20.57
C ILE A 14 10.57 -19.68 -20.18
N LEU A 15 11.65 -19.19 -20.81
CA LEU A 15 12.15 -17.83 -20.57
C LEU A 15 11.11 -16.77 -20.91
N LEU A 16 10.41 -16.90 -22.04
CA LEU A 16 9.36 -15.97 -22.46
C LEU A 16 8.18 -15.97 -21.48
N VAL A 17 7.75 -17.15 -21.00
CA VAL A 17 6.68 -17.25 -19.99
C VAL A 17 7.10 -16.59 -18.67
N ALA A 18 8.34 -16.80 -18.23
CA ALA A 18 8.88 -16.16 -17.02
C ALA A 18 8.95 -14.63 -17.15
N ILE A 19 9.38 -14.11 -18.32
CA ILE A 19 9.44 -12.67 -18.59
C ILE A 19 8.04 -12.05 -18.57
N ILE A 20 7.04 -12.69 -19.20
CA ILE A 20 5.65 -12.21 -19.21
C ILE A 20 5.09 -12.17 -17.78
N TRP A 21 5.40 -13.17 -16.95
CA TRP A 21 4.99 -13.18 -15.55
C TRP A 21 5.62 -12.04 -14.76
N CYS A 22 6.92 -11.76 -14.96
CA CYS A 22 7.60 -10.66 -14.27
C CYS A 22 7.11 -9.26 -14.69
N ILE A 23 6.71 -9.06 -15.96
CA ILE A 23 6.26 -7.75 -16.46
C ILE A 23 4.85 -7.41 -15.97
N ASN A 24 4.00 -8.42 -15.76
CA ASN A 24 2.60 -8.25 -15.39
C ASN A 24 2.36 -8.15 -13.87
N ILE A 25 3.36 -7.81 -13.06
CA ILE A 25 3.14 -7.52 -11.64
C ILE A 25 2.72 -6.05 -11.55
N PRO A 26 1.42 -5.74 -11.36
CA PRO A 26 0.97 -4.37 -11.28
C PRO A 26 1.52 -3.71 -10.02
N TYR A 27 1.77 -2.40 -10.09
CA TYR A 27 1.89 -1.58 -8.90
C TYR A 27 0.69 -1.83 -8.00
N GLN A 28 0.95 -1.98 -6.71
CA GLN A 28 -0.10 -2.24 -5.73
C GLN A 28 -0.77 -0.93 -5.24
N GLU A 29 -0.58 0.17 -5.95
CA GLU A 29 -1.20 1.44 -5.60
C GLU A 29 -2.70 1.40 -5.85
N VAL A 30 -3.48 1.70 -4.81
CA VAL A 30 -4.94 1.79 -4.86
C VAL A 30 -5.39 3.20 -4.50
N ASN A 31 -6.45 3.66 -5.15
CA ASN A 31 -7.05 4.96 -4.84
C ASN A 31 -8.22 4.79 -3.86
N VAL A 32 -7.99 5.11 -2.58
CA VAL A 32 -9.04 5.04 -1.54
C VAL A 32 -9.82 6.35 -1.39
N THR A 33 -9.53 7.39 -2.19
CA THR A 33 -10.08 8.75 -2.03
C THR A 33 -11.61 8.80 -2.02
N ASP A 34 -12.27 7.98 -2.84
CA ASP A 34 -13.73 7.99 -2.88
C ASP A 34 -14.37 7.31 -1.66
N ASN A 35 -13.74 6.25 -1.13
CA ASN A 35 -14.12 5.65 0.15
C ASN A 35 -13.96 6.67 1.28
N LEU A 36 -12.83 7.40 1.29
CA LEU A 36 -12.55 8.45 2.26
C LEU A 36 -13.59 9.58 2.25
N LYS A 37 -14.02 10.05 1.06
CA LYS A 37 -15.07 11.07 0.94
C LYS A 37 -16.41 10.59 1.48
N SER A 38 -16.74 9.32 1.25
CA SER A 38 -17.97 8.72 1.78
C SER A 38 -17.92 8.67 3.32
N ILE A 39 -16.81 8.15 3.84
CA ILE A 39 -16.53 8.02 5.27
C ILE A 39 -16.58 9.37 6.00
N GLN A 40 -15.98 10.42 5.41
CA GLN A 40 -15.87 11.75 6.02
C GLN A 40 -17.23 12.32 6.43
N LYS A 41 -18.31 11.97 5.72
CA LYS A 41 -19.66 12.49 6.00
C LYS A 41 -20.27 11.93 7.29
N SER A 42 -19.76 10.81 7.81
CA SER A 42 -20.30 10.15 8.99
C SER A 42 -19.83 10.77 10.30
N GLY A 43 -18.58 11.24 10.38
CA GLY A 43 -17.94 11.72 11.61
C GLY A 43 -17.82 10.66 12.72
N THR A 44 -18.18 9.40 12.43
CA THR A 44 -18.19 8.29 13.37
C THR A 44 -16.87 7.53 13.35
N CYS A 45 -16.64 6.74 14.39
CA CYS A 45 -15.58 5.74 14.39
C CYS A 45 -15.85 4.66 13.34
N LEU A 46 -14.80 4.30 12.60
CA LEU A 46 -14.81 3.22 11.62
C LEU A 46 -13.56 2.38 11.78
N ALA A 47 -13.71 1.07 11.61
CA ALA A 47 -12.57 0.17 11.51
C ALA A 47 -11.72 0.58 10.30
N VAL A 48 -10.39 0.59 10.43
CA VAL A 48 -9.50 0.97 9.33
C VAL A 48 -9.66 0.06 8.11
N HIS A 49 -10.18 -1.16 8.28
CA HIS A 49 -10.61 -2.03 7.18
C HIS A 49 -11.58 -1.34 6.20
N GLU A 50 -12.40 -0.41 6.68
CA GLU A 50 -13.38 0.31 5.86
C GLU A 50 -12.74 1.23 4.81
N LEU A 51 -11.45 1.56 4.95
CA LEU A 51 -10.70 2.39 4.00
C LEU A 51 -10.45 1.65 2.68
N TYR A 52 -10.23 0.32 2.73
CA TYR A 52 -9.94 -0.52 1.58
C TYR A 52 -10.51 -1.92 1.81
N LYS A 53 -11.58 -2.29 1.09
CA LYS A 53 -12.33 -3.53 1.32
C LYS A 53 -12.13 -4.59 0.24
N ASP A 54 -11.43 -4.25 -0.83
CA ASP A 54 -11.39 -5.09 -2.04
C ASP A 54 -10.50 -6.32 -1.84
N GLU A 55 -9.61 -6.30 -0.85
CA GLU A 55 -8.66 -7.37 -0.55
C GLU A 55 -8.63 -7.70 0.96
N ASP A 56 -8.14 -8.89 1.27
CA ASP A 56 -7.93 -9.34 2.66
C ASP A 56 -6.57 -8.86 3.20
N TRP A 57 -6.61 -8.00 4.21
CA TRP A 57 -5.44 -7.47 4.91
C TRP A 57 -5.74 -7.31 6.41
N ASP A 58 -4.70 -7.33 7.25
CA ASP A 58 -4.84 -7.35 8.71
C ASP A 58 -4.16 -6.18 9.41
N THR A 59 -3.26 -5.47 8.73
CA THR A 59 -2.47 -4.40 9.32
C THR A 59 -2.39 -3.22 8.38
N MET A 60 -2.69 -2.02 8.89
CA MET A 60 -2.44 -0.76 8.22
C MET A 60 -1.21 -0.08 8.83
N ILE A 61 -0.27 0.38 8.01
CA ILE A 61 0.85 1.22 8.42
C ILE A 61 0.69 2.62 7.82
N VAL A 62 0.88 3.65 8.64
CA VAL A 62 0.81 5.05 8.23
C VAL A 62 2.24 5.58 8.10
N ILE A 63 2.69 5.80 6.86
CA ILE A 63 3.93 6.51 6.58
C ILE A 63 3.62 8.00 6.53
N LYS A 64 4.16 8.73 7.51
CA LYS A 64 4.01 10.19 7.61
C LYS A 64 5.00 10.88 6.66
N PRO A 65 4.75 12.14 6.28
CA PRO A 65 5.76 12.92 5.57
C PRO A 65 7.10 12.89 6.31
N TYR A 66 8.19 12.77 5.54
CA TYR A 66 9.57 12.68 6.04
C TYR A 66 9.90 11.45 6.90
N ASP A 67 9.03 10.44 6.98
CA ASP A 67 9.29 9.20 7.71
C ASP A 67 9.84 8.08 6.80
N SER A 68 11.02 8.32 6.21
CA SER A 68 11.71 7.35 5.35
C SER A 68 12.11 6.07 6.07
N ARG A 69 12.21 6.09 7.40
CA ARG A 69 12.54 4.91 8.22
C ARG A 69 11.45 3.85 8.15
N THR A 70 10.19 4.26 8.26
CA THR A 70 9.06 3.34 8.14
C THR A 70 8.91 2.83 6.71
N ALA A 71 9.15 3.68 5.71
CA ALA A 71 9.13 3.30 4.28
C ALA A 71 10.25 2.31 3.89
N SER A 72 11.41 2.40 4.55
CA SER A 72 12.57 1.53 4.29
C SER A 72 12.65 0.30 5.19
N ASP A 73 11.63 0.03 6.02
CA ASP A 73 11.66 -1.15 6.90
C ASP A 73 11.74 -2.45 6.07
N GLU A 74 12.86 -3.16 6.22
CA GLU A 74 13.14 -4.42 5.54
C GLU A 74 12.27 -5.57 6.04
N LYS A 75 11.61 -5.41 7.20
CA LYS A 75 10.66 -6.40 7.72
C LYS A 75 9.37 -6.43 6.91
N ILE A 76 9.07 -5.35 6.19
CA ILE A 76 7.92 -5.27 5.30
C ILE A 76 8.34 -5.86 3.95
N ASP A 77 7.71 -6.97 3.58
CA ASP A 77 7.79 -7.53 2.24
C ASP A 77 6.95 -6.66 1.30
N MET A 78 7.58 -5.61 0.75
CA MET A 78 6.97 -4.69 -0.22
C MET A 78 6.69 -5.36 -1.57
N GLY A 79 7.03 -6.64 -1.75
CA GLY A 79 6.92 -7.31 -3.03
C GLY A 79 7.90 -6.77 -4.06
N TYR A 80 7.39 -6.20 -5.14
CA TYR A 80 8.20 -5.75 -6.27
C TYR A 80 8.92 -4.43 -5.96
N ALA A 81 10.14 -4.25 -6.47
CA ALA A 81 10.98 -3.10 -6.14
C ALA A 81 10.33 -1.73 -6.45
N GLY A 82 9.49 -1.66 -7.50
CA GLY A 82 8.83 -0.42 -7.91
C GLY A 82 7.93 0.19 -6.83
N ASP A 83 7.17 -0.63 -6.09
CA ASP A 83 6.29 -0.12 -5.03
C ASP A 83 7.11 0.57 -3.93
N ARG A 84 8.26 -0.01 -3.56
CA ARG A 84 9.14 0.56 -2.52
C ARG A 84 9.71 1.90 -2.94
N ASP A 85 10.16 2.05 -4.18
CA ASP A 85 10.71 3.31 -4.68
C ASP A 85 9.64 4.42 -4.67
N ALA A 86 8.43 4.12 -5.14
CA ALA A 86 7.31 5.07 -5.10
C ALA A 86 6.91 5.48 -3.67
N ILE A 87 6.86 4.51 -2.74
CA ILE A 87 6.58 4.77 -1.32
C ILE A 87 7.68 5.64 -0.70
N LEU A 88 8.94 5.40 -1.03
CA LEU A 88 10.07 6.22 -0.55
C LEU A 88 10.02 7.65 -1.10
N ASP A 89 9.76 7.81 -2.40
CA ASP A 89 9.63 9.12 -3.03
C ASP A 89 8.52 9.95 -2.39
N ASN A 90 7.38 9.32 -2.06
CA ASN A 90 6.28 9.96 -1.35
C ASN A 90 6.71 10.60 0.00
N THR A 91 7.71 10.03 0.68
CA THR A 91 8.20 10.59 1.96
C THR A 91 8.87 11.96 1.83
N LEU A 92 9.27 12.35 0.62
CA LEU A 92 9.90 13.65 0.34
C LEU A 92 8.88 14.80 0.29
N TYR A 93 7.59 14.48 0.17
CA TYR A 93 6.52 15.47 0.02
C TYR A 93 5.79 15.70 1.35
N ASP A 94 5.85 16.92 1.90
CA ASP A 94 5.07 17.31 3.10
C ASP A 94 3.57 17.07 2.91
N SER A 95 3.09 17.11 1.65
CA SER A 95 1.68 17.04 1.31
C SER A 95 1.12 15.62 1.27
N ILE A 96 1.92 14.57 1.43
CA ILE A 96 1.48 13.17 1.22
C ILE A 96 1.65 12.34 2.49
N CYS A 97 0.60 11.61 2.87
CA CYS A 97 0.69 10.46 3.77
C CYS A 97 0.49 9.19 2.95
N THR A 98 1.32 8.17 3.16
CA THR A 98 1.15 6.88 2.49
C THR A 98 0.59 5.86 3.46
N LEU A 99 -0.50 5.20 3.08
CA LEU A 99 -1.04 4.07 3.83
C LEU A 99 -0.57 2.78 3.18
N LEU A 100 0.00 1.87 3.98
CA LEU A 100 0.28 0.51 3.56
C LEU A 100 -0.79 -0.41 4.13
N PHE A 101 -1.31 -1.31 3.32
CA PHE A 101 -2.22 -2.38 3.72
C PHE A 101 -1.46 -3.70 3.60
N LEU A 102 -1.24 -4.36 4.74
CA LEU A 102 -0.43 -5.57 4.85
C LEU A 102 -1.28 -6.77 5.28
N LYS A 103 -0.90 -7.96 4.81
CA LYS A 103 -1.34 -9.25 5.34
C LYS A 103 -0.14 -9.94 5.96
N GLY A 104 -0.13 -10.07 7.29
CA GLY A 104 1.09 -10.40 8.03
C GLY A 104 2.14 -9.32 7.83
N ASN A 105 3.22 -9.64 7.12
CA ASN A 105 4.29 -8.69 6.79
C ASN A 105 4.38 -8.34 5.29
N LYS A 106 3.45 -8.85 4.47
CA LYS A 106 3.46 -8.67 3.02
C LYS A 106 2.53 -7.54 2.60
N LEU A 107 3.02 -6.66 1.73
CA LEU A 107 2.23 -5.61 1.09
C LEU A 107 1.17 -6.23 0.19
N VAL A 108 -0.08 -5.82 0.45
CA VAL A 108 -1.26 -6.13 -0.36
C VAL A 108 -1.57 -4.95 -1.27
N ALA A 109 -1.55 -3.75 -0.70
CA ALA A 109 -1.78 -2.50 -1.40
C ALA A 109 -1.15 -1.32 -0.67
N PHE A 110 -0.94 -0.22 -1.37
CA PHE A 110 -0.66 1.07 -0.72
C PHE A 110 -1.49 2.18 -1.33
N SER A 111 -1.65 3.30 -0.62
CA SER A 111 -2.33 4.48 -1.14
C SER A 111 -1.59 5.75 -0.75
N SER A 112 -1.30 6.58 -1.75
CA SER A 112 -0.72 7.90 -1.59
C SER A 112 -1.83 8.94 -1.39
N ILE A 113 -1.99 9.44 -0.17
CA ILE A 113 -3.09 10.34 0.19
C ILE A 113 -2.56 11.74 0.41
N TYR A 114 -3.08 12.69 -0.37
CA TYR A 114 -2.81 14.10 -0.12
C TYR A 114 -3.48 14.57 1.17
N ARG A 115 -2.72 15.25 2.03
CA ARG A 115 -3.19 15.78 3.31
C ARG A 115 -4.31 16.83 3.19
N ASN A 116 -4.47 17.44 2.01
CA ASN A 116 -5.58 18.35 1.72
C ASN A 116 -6.92 17.61 1.46
N VAL A 117 -6.86 16.31 1.16
CA VAL A 117 -7.99 15.39 1.11
C VAL A 117 -8.27 14.93 2.53
N ILE A 118 -7.34 14.17 3.13
CA ILE A 118 -7.36 13.77 4.54
C ILE A 118 -5.93 13.69 5.09
N ASP A 119 -5.70 14.35 6.22
CA ASP A 119 -4.43 14.34 6.93
C ASP A 119 -4.35 13.17 7.92
N PHE A 120 -3.57 12.15 7.58
CA PHE A 120 -3.27 10.99 8.42
C PHE A 120 -2.07 11.20 9.35
N SER A 121 -1.34 12.32 9.23
CA SER A 121 -0.15 12.59 10.05
C SER A 121 -0.45 12.74 11.54
N LYS A 122 -1.72 13.05 11.88
CA LYS A 122 -2.20 13.29 13.25
C LYS A 122 -2.62 12.04 14.00
N LEU A 123 -2.60 10.87 13.36
CA LEU A 123 -2.78 9.59 14.03
C LEU A 123 -1.68 9.35 15.07
N GLY A 124 -2.06 8.87 16.25
CA GLY A 124 -1.19 8.68 17.40
C GLY A 124 -0.29 7.45 17.26
N LYS A 125 -0.67 6.47 16.45
CA LYS A 125 0.13 5.28 16.13
C LYS A 125 0.60 5.31 14.69
N THR A 126 1.65 4.54 14.41
CA THR A 126 2.12 4.27 13.04
C THR A 126 1.47 3.00 12.49
N THR A 127 1.01 2.09 13.36
CA THR A 127 0.47 0.78 12.97
C THR A 127 -0.88 0.56 13.61
N TYR A 128 -1.82 0.07 12.82
CA TYR A 128 -3.20 -0.24 13.22
C TYR A 128 -3.57 -1.63 12.72
N LYS A 129 -4.22 -2.44 13.56
CA LYS A 129 -4.90 -3.66 13.10
C LYS A 129 -6.12 -3.27 12.26
N SER A 130 -6.50 -4.11 11.30
CA SER A 130 -7.66 -3.88 10.43
C SER A 130 -8.96 -3.61 11.19
N THR A 131 -9.08 -4.17 12.40
CA THR A 131 -10.22 -4.00 13.31
C THR A 131 -10.15 -2.77 14.22
N GLU A 132 -8.98 -2.13 14.35
CA GLU A 132 -8.86 -0.89 15.10
C GLU A 132 -9.57 0.26 14.39
N SER A 133 -10.11 1.19 15.17
CA SER A 133 -10.96 2.25 14.65
C SER A 133 -10.31 3.62 14.66
N ILE A 134 -10.55 4.38 13.60
CA ILE A 134 -10.21 5.79 13.48
C ILE A 134 -11.47 6.59 13.18
N ARG A 135 -11.39 7.91 13.26
CA ARG A 135 -12.44 8.79 12.76
C ARG A 135 -11.84 9.94 12.00
N ILE A 136 -12.62 10.50 11.08
CA ILE A 136 -12.20 11.63 10.24
C ILE A 136 -13.00 12.85 10.65
N VAL A 137 -12.31 13.86 11.19
CA VAL A 137 -12.90 15.12 11.63
C VAL A 137 -12.19 16.26 10.93
N ASN A 138 -12.93 17.14 10.23
CA ASN A 138 -12.35 18.28 9.50
C ASN A 138 -11.15 17.89 8.63
N LYS A 139 -11.29 16.81 7.83
CA LYS A 139 -10.22 16.24 6.99
C LYS A 139 -8.98 15.77 7.76
N THR A 140 -9.10 15.49 9.05
CA THR A 140 -7.99 14.97 9.86
C THR A 140 -8.39 13.59 10.39
N ALA A 141 -7.55 12.58 10.14
CA ALA A 141 -7.72 11.27 10.76
C ALA A 141 -7.15 11.29 12.19
N ILE A 142 -7.95 10.85 13.15
CA ILE A 142 -7.60 10.78 14.56
C ILE A 142 -8.03 9.43 15.14
N ASP A 143 -7.35 9.00 16.20
CA ASP A 143 -7.71 7.77 16.91
C ASP A 143 -9.12 7.87 17.51
N CYS A 144 -9.84 6.75 17.48
CA CYS A 144 -11.01 6.59 18.31
C CYS A 144 -10.60 6.24 19.75
N GLN A 145 -11.23 6.92 20.72
CA GLN A 145 -11.06 6.67 22.15
C GLN A 145 -11.78 5.38 22.56
#